data_AF-A0A2Z3R3X8-F1
#
_entry.id   AF-A0A2Z3R3X8-F1
#
_cell.length_a   1.000
_cell.length_b   1.000
_cell.length_c   1.000
_cell.angle_alpha   90.00
_cell.angle_beta   90.00
_cell.angle_gamma   90.00
#
_symmetry.space_group_name_H-M   'P 1'
#
loop_
_entity.id
_entity.type
_entity.pdbx_description
1 polymer ?
#
loop_
_entity_poly.entity_id
_entity_poly.type
_entity_poly.pdbx_seq_one_letter_code
_entity_poly.pdbx_strand_id
1 'polypeptide(L)'
;MGRDMLDTLTYAKRLRSVGFTEEQAEAQASALYDAVTSLTATKLDVVEAKNETKEVMVKEFTGVRSEISDFKDSTAEEFAAVRSEISDFKDSTAEEFAAVRSEISDFKEAVAREFAKVRREIAAFKEAVALEFTGVRREIAEIRLALQATNGRVALLNWMAGFNLALTAAVLVKLLT
;
A
#
# COMPACT_ATOMS: atom_id res chain seq x y z
N MET A 1 31.62 37.26 63.06
CA MET A 1 33.00 37.24 63.56
C MET A 1 33.91 36.67 62.47
N GLY A 2 34.52 37.52 61.65
CA GLY A 2 35.66 37.08 60.86
C GLY A 2 36.82 36.95 61.84
N ARG A 3 37.42 35.76 61.96
CA ARG A 3 38.77 35.68 62.53
C ARG A 3 39.66 36.43 61.56
N ASP A 4 40.44 37.39 62.06
CA ASP A 4 41.54 37.95 61.28
C ASP A 4 42.35 36.77 60.74
N MET A 5 42.46 36.73 59.42
CA MET A 5 42.91 35.54 58.68
C MET A 5 44.36 35.17 59.04
N LEU A 6 45.10 36.14 59.60
CA LEU A 6 46.41 35.97 60.20
C LEU A 6 46.55 36.93 61.40
N ASP A 7 46.89 36.39 62.57
CA ASP A 7 47.24 37.19 63.75
C ASP A 7 48.72 37.61 63.65
N THR A 8 48.95 38.72 62.96
CA THR A 8 50.29 39.28 62.68
C THR A 8 51.05 39.65 63.96
N LEU A 9 50.34 40.04 65.02
CA LEU A 9 50.91 40.38 66.32
C LEU A 9 51.44 39.13 67.04
N THR A 10 50.65 38.05 67.06
CA THR A 10 51.09 36.77 67.62
C THR A 10 52.24 36.19 66.82
N TYR A 11 52.23 36.33 65.49
CA TYR A 11 53.32 35.88 64.61
C TYR A 11 54.62 36.66 64.86
N ALA A 12 54.57 38.01 64.90
CA ALA A 12 55.73 38.85 65.18
C ALA A 12 56.32 38.60 66.58
N LYS A 13 55.47 38.38 67.61
CA LYS A 13 55.92 38.01 68.97
C LYS A 13 56.68 36.67 68.98
N ARG A 14 56.26 35.69 68.19
CA ARG A 14 56.97 34.41 68.04
C ARG A 14 58.34 34.59 67.39
N LEU A 15 58.45 35.39 66.33
CA LEU A 15 59.72 35.68 65.67
C LEU A 15 60.72 36.37 66.61
N ARG A 16 60.26 37.33 67.42
CA ARG A 16 61.11 37.96 68.45
C ARG A 16 61.60 36.98 69.51
N SER A 17 60.76 36.03 69.93
CA SER A 17 61.15 35.02 70.93
C SER A 17 62.25 34.05 70.47
N VAL A 18 62.49 33.95 69.16
CA VAL A 18 63.54 33.11 68.56
C VAL A 18 64.73 33.90 68.02
N GLY A 19 64.83 35.20 68.36
CA GLY A 19 66.02 36.02 68.14
C GLY A 19 66.00 37.00 66.96
N PHE A 20 64.86 37.18 66.28
CA PHE A 20 64.71 38.27 65.28
C PHE A 20 64.56 39.64 65.96
N THR A 21 65.08 40.70 65.33
CA THR A 21 64.84 42.07 65.81
C THR A 21 63.38 42.47 65.62
N GLU A 22 62.94 43.52 66.32
CA GLU A 22 61.58 44.02 66.19
C GLU A 22 61.27 44.42 64.75
N GLU A 23 62.16 45.15 64.07
CA GLU A 23 61.96 45.52 62.66
C GLU A 23 61.89 44.30 61.73
N GLN A 24 62.72 43.28 61.95
CA GLN A 24 62.71 42.06 61.12
C GLN A 24 61.42 41.24 61.31
N ALA A 25 60.95 41.11 62.55
CA ALA A 25 59.74 40.38 62.88
C ALA A 25 58.48 41.08 62.32
N GLU A 26 58.43 42.41 62.37
CA GLU A 26 57.34 43.21 61.80
C GLU A 26 57.35 43.19 60.26
N ALA A 27 58.52 43.32 59.63
CA ALA A 27 58.64 43.25 58.18
C ALA A 27 58.20 41.88 57.63
N GLN A 28 58.56 40.77 58.28
CA GLN A 28 58.10 39.43 57.89
C GLN A 28 56.60 39.25 58.15
N ALA A 29 56.07 39.75 59.27
CA ALA A 29 54.63 39.68 59.56
C ALA A 29 53.79 40.48 58.56
N SER A 30 54.26 41.66 58.14
CA SER A 30 53.63 42.48 57.11
C SER A 30 53.71 41.82 55.73
N ALA A 31 54.90 41.34 55.34
CA ALA A 31 55.07 40.65 54.05
C ALA A 31 54.21 39.38 53.96
N LEU A 32 54.08 38.63 55.05
CA LEU A 32 53.21 37.46 55.12
C LEU A 32 51.73 37.86 55.06
N TYR A 33 51.33 38.94 55.72
CA TYR A 33 49.98 39.49 55.63
C TYR A 33 49.63 39.89 54.20
N ASP A 34 50.51 40.60 53.51
CA ASP A 34 50.30 41.02 52.12
C ASP A 34 50.28 39.81 51.16
N ALA A 35 51.20 38.86 51.33
CA ALA A 35 51.22 37.62 50.54
C ALA A 35 49.94 36.78 50.75
N VAL A 36 49.47 36.67 51.99
CA VAL A 36 48.28 35.89 52.32
C VAL A 36 47.02 36.60 51.86
N THR A 37 46.93 37.93 52.01
CA THR A 37 45.79 38.72 51.54
C THR A 37 45.70 38.74 50.01
N SER A 38 46.83 38.73 49.30
CA SER A 38 46.85 38.70 47.83
C SER A 38 46.57 37.31 47.23
N LEU A 39 46.82 36.22 47.96
CA LEU A 39 46.59 34.84 47.48
C LEU A 39 45.21 34.28 47.84
N THR A 40 44.51 34.88 48.80
CA THR A 40 43.20 34.39 49.24
C THR A 40 42.05 35.15 48.60
N ALA A 41 41.05 34.42 48.14
CA ALA A 41 39.79 34.99 47.71
C ALA A 41 39.11 35.73 48.87
N THR A 42 38.63 36.94 48.57
CA THR A 42 37.83 37.74 49.50
C THR A 42 36.38 37.23 49.54
N LYS A 43 35.60 37.72 50.51
CA LYS A 43 34.15 37.44 50.54
C LYS A 43 33.43 37.98 49.30
N LEU A 44 33.96 39.03 48.68
CA LEU A 44 33.39 39.60 47.46
C LEU A 44 33.51 38.60 46.31
N ASP A 45 34.71 38.05 46.11
CA ASP A 45 34.98 37.04 45.06
C ASP A 45 34.05 35.82 45.18
N VAL A 46 33.80 35.37 46.42
CA VAL A 46 32.87 34.25 46.68
C VAL A 46 31.42 34.63 46.35
N VAL A 47 31.01 35.88 46.62
CA VAL A 47 29.67 36.36 46.29
C VAL A 47 29.51 36.50 44.78
N GLU A 48 30.51 37.00 44.08
CA GLU A 48 30.54 37.10 42.61
C GLU A 48 30.44 35.71 41.97
N ALA A 49 31.33 34.79 42.33
CA ALA A 49 31.30 33.42 41.84
C ALA A 49 29.96 32.72 42.12
N LYS A 50 29.36 32.96 43.29
CA LYS A 50 28.03 32.44 43.64
C LYS A 50 26.93 33.02 42.74
N ASN A 51 26.98 34.32 42.46
CA ASN A 51 26.00 34.99 41.62
C ASN A 51 26.12 34.52 40.16
N GLU A 52 27.35 34.45 39.62
CA GLU A 52 27.60 33.90 38.28
C GLU A 52 27.10 32.46 38.16
N THR A 53 27.43 31.60 39.15
CA THR A 53 26.94 30.22 39.18
C THR A 53 25.42 30.16 39.19
N LYS A 54 24.77 31.04 39.96
CA LYS A 54 23.31 31.13 40.01
C LYS A 54 22.72 31.57 38.67
N GLU A 55 23.32 32.57 38.03
CA GLU A 55 22.89 33.07 36.72
C GLU A 55 23.01 32.01 35.64
N VAL A 56 24.17 31.34 35.55
CA VAL A 56 24.37 30.21 34.63
C VAL A 56 23.34 29.12 34.89
N MET A 57 23.15 28.71 36.14
CA MET A 57 22.18 27.67 36.49
C MET A 57 20.76 28.08 36.10
N VAL A 58 20.32 29.30 36.38
CA VAL A 58 19.00 29.79 35.95
C VAL A 58 18.88 29.76 34.43
N LYS A 59 19.89 30.25 33.71
CA LYS A 59 19.89 30.24 32.25
C LYS A 59 19.77 28.82 31.68
N GLU A 60 20.60 27.89 32.14
CA GLU A 60 20.56 26.48 31.69
C GLU A 60 19.20 25.82 32.02
N PHE A 61 18.67 26.02 33.23
CA PHE A 61 17.34 25.49 33.57
C PHE A 61 16.23 26.08 32.71
N THR A 62 16.29 27.37 32.39
CA THR A 62 15.32 27.99 31.49
C THR A 62 15.47 27.49 30.05
N GLY A 63 16.70 27.26 29.59
CA GLY A 63 16.99 26.68 28.28
C GLY A 63 16.43 25.27 28.15
N VAL A 64 16.78 24.38 29.09
CA VAL A 64 16.27 23.00 29.14
C VAL A 64 14.74 22.98 29.21
N ARG A 65 14.12 23.90 29.97
CA ARG A 65 12.66 23.99 30.03
C ARG A 65 12.04 24.40 28.69
N SER A 66 12.70 25.28 27.94
CA SER A 66 12.29 25.65 26.58
C SER A 66 12.39 24.44 25.65
N GLU A 67 13.55 23.78 25.62
CA GLU A 67 13.78 22.61 24.76
C GLU A 67 12.79 21.48 25.05
N ILE A 68 12.46 21.24 26.32
CA ILE A 68 11.43 20.26 26.70
C ILE A 68 10.04 20.67 26.18
N SER A 69 9.72 21.96 26.21
CA SER A 69 8.45 22.46 25.66
C SER A 69 8.41 22.26 24.14
N ASP A 70 9.46 22.68 23.44
CA ASP A 70 9.57 22.57 21.98
C ASP A 70 9.52 21.10 21.54
N PHE A 71 10.21 20.21 22.26
CA PHE A 71 10.16 18.77 22.01
C PHE A 71 8.75 18.19 22.22
N LYS A 72 8.05 18.64 23.26
CA LYS A 72 6.68 18.19 23.55
C LYS A 72 5.71 18.64 22.46
N ASP A 73 5.84 19.89 22.01
CA ASP A 73 4.98 20.46 20.97
C ASP A 73 5.24 19.76 19.63
N SER A 74 6.51 19.60 19.23
CA SER A 74 6.90 18.83 18.05
C SER A 74 6.38 17.38 18.11
N THR A 75 6.53 16.71 19.26
CA THR A 75 6.01 15.36 19.44
C THR A 75 4.48 15.33 19.29
N ALA A 76 3.77 16.30 19.85
CA ALA A 76 2.31 16.38 19.74
C ALA A 76 1.84 16.58 18.28
N GLU A 77 2.56 17.40 17.52
CA GLU A 77 2.33 17.62 16.08
C GLU A 77 2.54 16.34 15.28
N GLU A 78 3.66 15.64 15.47
CA GLU A 78 3.95 14.36 14.81
C GLU A 78 2.87 13.31 15.13
N PHE A 79 2.45 13.19 16.39
CA PHE A 79 1.35 12.28 16.75
C PHE A 79 0.00 12.69 16.12
N ALA A 80 -0.25 13.98 15.92
CA ALA A 80 -1.45 14.45 15.22
C ALA A 80 -1.38 14.12 13.72
N ALA A 81 -0.22 14.33 13.08
CA ALA A 81 0.01 13.99 11.68
C ALA A 81 -0.18 12.48 11.44
N VAL A 82 0.47 11.62 12.23
CA VAL A 82 0.32 10.16 12.12
C VAL A 82 -1.14 9.71 12.32
N ARG A 83 -1.88 10.34 13.24
CA ARG A 83 -3.32 10.05 13.40
C ARG A 83 -4.13 10.43 12.17
N SER A 84 -3.81 11.55 11.52
CA SER A 84 -4.45 11.94 10.26
C SER A 84 -4.15 10.93 9.16
N GLU A 85 -2.87 10.58 8.96
CA GLU A 85 -2.45 9.62 7.94
C GLU A 85 -3.11 8.24 8.14
N ILE A 86 -3.24 7.78 9.39
CA ILE A 86 -3.95 6.53 9.70
C ILE A 86 -5.43 6.62 9.33
N SER A 87 -6.07 7.77 9.55
CA SER A 87 -7.46 7.98 9.16
C SER A 87 -7.61 7.95 7.64
N ASP A 88 -6.77 8.70 6.93
CA ASP A 88 -6.78 8.79 5.48
C ASP A 88 -6.52 7.41 4.84
N PHE A 89 -5.56 6.65 5.37
CA PHE A 89 -5.27 5.29 4.92
C PHE A 89 -6.46 4.36 5.13
N LYS A 90 -7.16 4.47 6.27
CA LYS A 90 -8.33 3.66 6.58
C LYS A 90 -9.48 3.96 5.63
N ASP A 91 -9.72 5.24 5.34
CA ASP A 91 -10.78 5.69 4.45
C ASP A 91 -10.49 5.25 3.01
N SER A 92 -9.27 5.47 2.51
CA SER A 92 -8.82 4.98 1.21
C SER A 92 -8.95 3.46 1.08
N THR A 93 -8.53 2.71 2.11
CA THR A 93 -8.69 1.25 2.12
C THR A 93 -10.16 0.84 2.04
N ALA A 94 -11.04 1.51 2.79
CA ALA A 94 -12.48 1.22 2.76
C ALA A 94 -13.11 1.49 1.39
N GLU A 95 -12.71 2.56 0.72
CA GLU A 95 -13.13 2.91 -0.64
C GLU A 95 -12.69 1.85 -1.65
N GLU A 96 -11.42 1.44 -1.62
CA GLU A 96 -10.88 0.39 -2.50
C GLU A 96 -11.62 -0.95 -2.31
N PHE A 97 -11.89 -1.35 -1.06
CA PHE A 97 -12.68 -2.56 -0.79
C PHE A 97 -14.13 -2.45 -1.30
N ALA A 98 -14.73 -1.27 -1.24
CA ALA A 98 -16.06 -1.03 -1.79
C ALA A 98 -16.06 -1.11 -3.32
N ALA A 99 -15.06 -0.51 -3.97
CA ALA A 99 -14.87 -0.55 -5.42
C ALA A 99 -14.71 -2.00 -5.92
N VAL A 100 -13.79 -2.77 -5.34
CA VAL A 100 -13.58 -4.18 -5.69
C VAL A 100 -14.86 -5.00 -5.51
N ARG A 101 -15.64 -4.74 -4.45
CA ARG A 101 -16.92 -5.43 -4.24
C ARG A 101 -17.93 -5.10 -5.34
N SER A 102 -17.98 -3.85 -5.79
CA SER A 102 -18.82 -3.43 -6.92
C SER A 102 -18.40 -4.14 -8.21
N GLU A 103 -17.11 -4.10 -8.54
CA GLU A 103 -16.56 -4.74 -9.74
C GLU A 103 -16.85 -6.26 -9.76
N ILE A 104 -16.73 -6.93 -8.63
CA ILE A 104 -17.08 -8.35 -8.50
C ILE A 104 -18.57 -8.59 -8.77
N SER A 105 -19.45 -7.70 -8.31
CA SER A 105 -20.88 -7.78 -8.57
C SER A 105 -21.18 -7.62 -10.06
N ASP A 106 -20.61 -6.57 -10.68
CA ASP A 106 -20.79 -6.28 -12.10
C ASP A 106 -20.26 -7.43 -12.98
N PHE A 107 -19.10 -7.98 -12.62
CA PHE A 107 -18.52 -9.14 -13.28
C PHE A 107 -19.44 -10.37 -13.18
N LYS A 108 -19.97 -10.68 -11.99
CA LYS A 108 -20.92 -11.80 -11.81
C LYS A 108 -22.16 -11.64 -12.68
N GLU A 109 -22.71 -10.44 -12.77
CA GLU A 109 -23.85 -10.18 -13.63
C GLU A 109 -23.50 -10.32 -15.11
N ALA A 110 -22.36 -9.79 -15.54
CA ALA A 110 -21.89 -9.91 -16.92
C ALA A 110 -21.73 -11.37 -17.31
N VAL A 111 -21.10 -12.17 -16.46
CA VAL A 111 -20.96 -13.62 -16.65
C VAL A 111 -22.33 -14.30 -16.74
N ALA A 112 -23.27 -13.98 -15.84
CA ALA A 112 -24.62 -14.54 -15.89
C ALA A 112 -25.35 -14.21 -17.20
N ARG A 113 -25.22 -12.97 -17.69
CA ARG A 113 -25.78 -12.52 -18.97
C ARG A 113 -25.18 -13.30 -20.15
N GLU A 114 -23.86 -13.45 -20.20
CA GLU A 114 -23.19 -14.19 -21.27
C GLU A 114 -23.55 -15.68 -21.27
N PHE A 115 -23.63 -16.33 -20.09
CA PHE A 115 -24.12 -17.71 -20.01
C PHE A 115 -25.57 -17.85 -20.49
N ALA A 116 -26.44 -16.89 -20.17
CA ALA A 116 -27.82 -16.89 -20.64
C ALA A 116 -27.88 -16.68 -22.17
N LYS A 117 -27.00 -15.85 -22.74
CA LYS A 117 -26.87 -15.66 -24.19
C LYS A 117 -26.42 -16.96 -24.88
N VAL A 118 -25.35 -17.59 -24.41
CA VAL A 118 -24.84 -18.87 -24.97
C VAL A 118 -25.91 -19.96 -24.90
N ARG A 119 -26.67 -20.07 -23.79
CA ARG A 119 -27.78 -21.03 -23.70
C ARG A 119 -28.86 -20.78 -24.76
N ARG A 120 -29.21 -19.51 -25.01
CA ARG A 120 -30.18 -19.16 -26.06
C ARG A 120 -29.65 -19.48 -27.45
N GLU A 121 -28.39 -19.17 -27.73
CA GLU A 121 -27.74 -19.49 -29.01
C GLU A 121 -27.69 -21.01 -29.26
N ILE A 122 -27.36 -21.81 -28.24
CA ILE A 122 -27.39 -23.28 -28.33
C ILE A 122 -28.81 -23.79 -28.61
N ALA A 123 -29.84 -23.23 -27.94
CA ALA A 123 -31.22 -23.62 -28.17
C ALA A 123 -31.66 -23.29 -29.61
N ALA A 124 -31.39 -22.08 -30.08
CA ALA A 124 -31.70 -21.64 -31.44
C ALA A 124 -30.96 -22.49 -32.49
N PHE A 125 -29.68 -22.79 -32.26
CA PHE A 125 -28.91 -23.67 -33.14
C PHE A 125 -29.52 -25.08 -33.21
N LYS A 126 -29.93 -25.64 -32.07
CA LYS A 126 -30.58 -26.96 -32.02
C LYS A 126 -31.90 -26.98 -32.79
N GLU A 127 -32.71 -25.93 -32.70
CA GLU A 127 -33.94 -25.78 -33.47
C GLU A 127 -33.67 -25.67 -34.98
N ALA A 128 -32.70 -24.84 -35.37
CA ALA A 128 -32.30 -24.70 -36.76
C ALA A 128 -31.84 -26.04 -37.35
N VAL A 129 -30.97 -26.77 -36.65
CA VAL A 129 -30.51 -28.11 -37.08
C VAL A 129 -31.68 -29.09 -37.19
N ALA A 130 -32.63 -29.07 -36.26
CA ALA A 130 -33.81 -29.93 -36.33
C ALA A 130 -34.67 -29.62 -37.57
N LEU A 131 -34.90 -28.35 -37.87
CA LEU A 131 -35.64 -27.90 -39.05
C LEU A 131 -34.96 -28.34 -40.34
N GLU A 132 -33.65 -28.09 -40.48
CA GLU A 132 -32.86 -28.54 -41.63
C GLU A 132 -32.96 -30.06 -41.82
N PHE A 133 -32.85 -30.83 -40.74
CA PHE A 133 -32.96 -32.29 -40.83
C PHE A 133 -34.35 -32.76 -41.29
N THR A 134 -35.42 -32.07 -40.85
CA THR A 134 -36.77 -32.34 -41.36
C THR A 134 -36.93 -31.95 -42.83
N GLY A 135 -36.29 -30.86 -43.25
CA GLY A 135 -36.23 -30.42 -44.66
C GLY A 135 -35.58 -31.48 -45.53
N VAL A 136 -34.37 -31.91 -45.18
CA VAL A 136 -33.64 -32.97 -45.91
C VAL A 136 -34.45 -34.28 -45.97
N ARG A 137 -35.10 -34.69 -44.88
CA ARG A 137 -35.98 -35.88 -44.89
C ARG A 137 -37.14 -35.74 -45.86
N ARG A 138 -37.73 -34.55 -45.99
CA ARG A 138 -38.81 -34.26 -46.94
C ARG A 138 -38.30 -34.34 -48.37
N GLU A 139 -37.19 -33.67 -48.67
CA GLU A 139 -36.57 -33.70 -50.01
C GLU A 139 -36.23 -35.13 -50.45
N ILE A 140 -35.68 -35.96 -49.55
CA ILE A 140 -35.42 -37.38 -49.82
C ILE A 140 -36.72 -38.14 -50.14
N ALA A 141 -37.81 -37.88 -49.43
CA ALA A 141 -39.10 -38.52 -49.69
C ALA A 141 -39.66 -38.13 -51.07
N GLU A 142 -39.58 -36.84 -51.42
CA GLU A 142 -40.00 -36.32 -52.73
C GLU A 142 -39.17 -36.93 -53.87
N ILE A 143 -37.85 -37.00 -53.71
CA ILE A 143 -36.95 -37.64 -54.69
C ILE A 143 -37.32 -39.12 -54.86
N ARG A 144 -37.60 -39.85 -53.77
CA ARG A 144 -38.01 -41.27 -53.85
C ARG A 144 -39.30 -41.45 -54.64
N LEU A 145 -40.29 -40.58 -54.43
CA LEU A 145 -41.56 -40.61 -55.18
C LEU A 145 -41.32 -40.30 -56.67
N ALA A 146 -40.53 -39.27 -56.98
CA ALA A 146 -40.18 -38.92 -58.35
C ALA A 146 -39.44 -40.06 -59.07
N LEU A 147 -38.54 -40.76 -58.36
CA LEU A 147 -37.81 -41.92 -58.89
C LEU A 147 -38.75 -43.10 -59.15
N GLN A 148 -39.67 -43.40 -58.22
CA GLN A 148 -40.69 -44.45 -58.43
C GLN A 148 -41.57 -44.17 -59.64
N ALA A 149 -42.03 -42.92 -59.81
CA ALA A 149 -42.81 -42.52 -60.96
C ALA A 149 -42.04 -42.69 -62.27
N THR A 150 -40.75 -42.29 -62.28
CA THR A 150 -39.86 -42.47 -63.43
C THR A 150 -39.66 -43.93 -63.78
N ASN A 151 -39.37 -44.77 -62.78
CA ASN A 151 -39.21 -46.22 -62.96
C ASN A 151 -40.49 -46.86 -63.53
N GLY A 152 -41.67 -46.45 -63.05
CA GLY A 152 -42.95 -46.90 -63.59
C GLY A 152 -43.15 -46.51 -65.06
N ARG A 153 -42.80 -45.27 -65.43
CA ARG A 153 -42.85 -44.79 -66.83
C ARG A 153 -41.89 -45.58 -67.73
N VAL A 154 -40.67 -45.84 -67.27
CA VAL A 154 -39.68 -46.64 -68.01
C VAL A 154 -40.16 -48.09 -68.19
N ALA A 155 -40.72 -48.70 -67.14
CA ALA A 155 -41.28 -50.05 -67.24
C ALA A 155 -42.41 -50.13 -68.26
N LEU A 156 -43.32 -49.13 -68.28
CA LEU A 156 -44.39 -49.04 -69.27
C LEU A 156 -43.82 -48.89 -70.69
N LEU A 157 -42.82 -48.04 -70.90
CA LEU A 157 -42.15 -47.87 -72.19
C LEU A 157 -41.54 -49.19 -72.69
N ASN A 158 -40.86 -49.93 -71.80
CA ASN A 158 -40.31 -51.24 -72.14
C ASN A 158 -41.40 -52.24 -72.55
N TRP A 159 -42.52 -52.28 -71.83
CA TRP A 159 -43.68 -53.11 -72.20
C TRP A 159 -44.27 -52.72 -73.55
N MET A 160 -44.45 -51.43 -73.82
CA MET A 160 -44.97 -50.94 -75.10
C MET A 160 -44.03 -51.27 -76.26
N ALA A 161 -42.72 -51.12 -76.08
CA ALA A 161 -41.72 -51.50 -77.06
C ALA A 161 -41.77 -53.01 -77.36
N GLY A 162 -41.85 -53.85 -76.31
CA GLY A 162 -42.00 -55.30 -76.47
C GLY A 162 -43.28 -55.70 -77.22
N PHE A 163 -44.42 -55.09 -76.88
CA PHE A 163 -45.68 -55.32 -77.57
C PHE A 163 -45.62 -54.89 -79.05
N ASN A 164 -45.04 -53.71 -79.33
CA ASN A 164 -44.89 -53.21 -80.69
C ASN A 164 -43.99 -54.12 -81.55
N LEU A 165 -42.88 -54.62 -80.99
CA LEU A 165 -42.01 -55.59 -81.65
C LEU A 165 -42.74 -56.91 -81.94
N ALA A 166 -43.49 -57.44 -80.97
CA ALA A 166 -44.27 -58.67 -81.14
C ALA A 166 -45.36 -58.52 -82.23
N LEU A 167 -46.08 -57.40 -82.23
CA LEU A 167 -47.05 -57.07 -83.28
C LEU A 167 -46.37 -57.00 -84.66
N THR A 168 -45.23 -56.32 -84.75
CA THR A 168 -44.48 -56.19 -86.01
C THR A 168 -44.02 -57.56 -86.52
N ALA A 169 -43.49 -58.42 -85.64
CA ALA A 169 -43.10 -59.78 -85.99
C ALA A 169 -44.29 -60.62 -86.46
N ALA A 170 -45.45 -60.54 -85.78
CA ALA A 170 -46.67 -61.25 -86.17
C ALA A 170 -47.19 -60.82 -87.55
N VAL A 171 -47.16 -59.52 -87.84
CA VAL A 171 -47.50 -58.98 -89.17
C VAL A 171 -46.54 -59.50 -90.23
N LEU A 172 -45.23 -59.49 -89.97
CA LEU A 172 -44.23 -60.01 -90.90
C LEU A 172 -44.39 -61.50 -91.18
N VAL A 173 -44.63 -62.35 -90.17
CA VAL A 173 -44.90 -63.78 -90.36
C VAL A 173 -46.12 -63.99 -91.25
N LYS A 174 -47.21 -63.26 -91.00
CA LYS A 174 -48.44 -63.35 -91.80
C LYS A 174 -48.27 -62.87 -93.25
N LEU A 175 -47.32 -61.98 -93.52
CA LEU A 175 -47.00 -61.53 -94.88
C LEU A 175 -46.08 -62.50 -95.64
N LEU A 176 -45.35 -63.36 -94.94
CA LEU A 176 -44.33 -64.26 -95.49
C LEU A 176 -44.75 -65.75 -95.52
N THR A 177 -45.94 -66.08 -95.01
CA THR A 177 -46.55 -67.44 -95.03
C THR A 177 -47.87 -67.41 -95.77
#